data_AF-A0A9E4JFP7-F1
#
_entry.id   AF-A0A9E4JFP7-F1
#
_cell.length_a   1.000
_cell.length_b   1.000
_cell.length_c   1.000
_cell.angle_alpha   90.00
_cell.angle_beta   90.00
_cell.angle_gamma   90.00
#
_symmetry.space_group_name_H-M   'P 1'
#
loop_
_entity.id
_entity.type
_entity.pdbx_description
1 polymer ?
#
loop_
_entity_poly.entity_id
_entity_poly.type
_entity_poly.pdbx_seq_one_letter_code
_entity_poly.pdbx_strand_id
1 'polypeptide(L)'
;MLLPEQGIYPNFTSELTLEELTLSMARSILNYQKSSVTNGNNIDRISITTDEEAETTTVAFEGAEAEWVDGEIVLVSYLTGITFTAGTGTYPYNRANLVDAFFHLILTQSKYELNRDYNSDIEARFVDYTITKGEPTSNVKPVVVSCNLTDYPLVITLANGSSSSKAKPYLNNL
;
A
#
# COMPACT_ATOMS: atom_id res chain seq x y z
N MET A 1 12.77 0.48 -14.94
CA MET A 1 11.47 -0.20 -14.76
C MET A 1 10.46 0.90 -14.98
N LEU A 2 9.68 0.81 -16.06
CA LEU A 2 8.68 1.83 -16.43
C LEU A 2 7.58 1.89 -15.34
N LEU A 3 6.89 3.03 -15.27
CA LEU A 3 5.78 3.37 -14.37
C LEU A 3 4.86 2.17 -14.15
N PRO A 4 4.03 2.16 -13.10
CA PRO A 4 2.86 1.33 -13.20
C PRO A 4 2.06 1.74 -14.45
N GLU A 5 2.17 0.94 -15.50
CA GLU A 5 1.38 1.12 -16.71
C GLU A 5 -0.09 1.08 -16.32
N GLN A 6 -0.89 1.86 -17.03
CA GLN A 6 -2.32 1.89 -16.80
C GLN A 6 -2.88 0.46 -16.82
N GLY A 7 -3.51 0.04 -15.73
CA GLY A 7 -4.10 -1.28 -15.63
C GLY A 7 -3.16 -2.42 -15.22
N ILE A 8 -1.96 -2.13 -14.69
CA ILE A 8 -1.13 -3.14 -14.02
C ILE A 8 -1.98 -3.95 -13.03
N TYR A 9 -2.74 -3.27 -12.17
CA TYR A 9 -3.83 -3.89 -11.42
C TYR A 9 -5.16 -3.49 -12.06
N PRO A 10 -5.96 -4.45 -12.57
CA PRO A 10 -7.22 -4.14 -13.26
C PRO A 10 -8.27 -3.40 -12.41
N ASN A 11 -8.16 -3.49 -11.08
CA ASN A 11 -9.03 -2.75 -10.16
C ASN A 11 -8.64 -1.26 -10.00
N PHE A 12 -7.48 -0.84 -10.51
CA PHE A 12 -6.86 0.47 -10.27
C PHE A 12 -6.37 1.11 -11.59
N THR A 13 -7.20 1.05 -12.64
CA THR A 13 -6.83 1.48 -14.00
C THR A 13 -6.69 2.99 -14.17
N SER A 14 -7.04 3.82 -13.20
CA SER A 14 -6.85 5.28 -13.26
C SER A 14 -5.52 5.74 -12.66
N GLU A 15 -4.76 4.82 -12.06
CA GLU A 15 -3.59 5.17 -11.28
C GLU A 15 -2.32 5.04 -12.14
N LEU A 16 -1.72 6.18 -12.43
CA LEU A 16 -0.61 6.30 -13.39
C LEU A 16 0.78 6.34 -12.73
N THR A 17 0.83 6.52 -11.41
CA THR A 17 2.09 6.58 -10.65
C THR A 17 2.11 5.53 -9.57
N LEU A 18 3.32 5.15 -9.14
CA LEU A 18 3.48 4.19 -8.04
C LEU A 18 2.81 4.72 -6.78
N GLU A 19 2.98 6.02 -6.53
CA GLU A 19 2.45 6.71 -5.37
C GLU A 19 0.93 6.68 -5.30
N GLU A 20 0.27 6.98 -6.43
CA GLU A 20 -1.17 6.98 -6.51
C GLU A 20 -1.73 5.56 -6.41
N LEU A 21 -1.09 4.59 -7.06
CA LEU A 21 -1.49 3.19 -6.96
C LEU A 21 -1.40 2.70 -5.50
N THR A 22 -0.30 2.99 -4.80
CA THR A 22 -0.10 2.64 -3.38
C THR A 22 -1.18 3.27 -2.50
N LEU A 23 -1.45 4.57 -2.64
CA LEU A 23 -2.47 5.26 -1.84
C LEU A 23 -3.89 4.76 -2.14
N SER A 24 -4.20 4.51 -3.42
CA SER A 24 -5.50 3.96 -3.83
C SER A 24 -5.74 2.55 -3.29
N MET A 25 -4.70 1.69 -3.24
CA MET A 25 -4.79 0.39 -2.57
C MET A 25 -5.05 0.54 -1.07
N ALA A 26 -4.34 1.43 -0.38
CA ALA A 26 -4.58 1.71 1.05
C ALA A 26 -6.04 2.14 1.30
N ARG A 27 -6.56 3.08 0.49
CA ARG A 27 -7.96 3.54 0.57
C ARG A 27 -8.95 2.41 0.32
N SER A 28 -8.66 1.52 -0.62
CA SER A 28 -9.47 0.33 -0.90
C SER A 28 -9.51 -0.62 0.31
N ILE A 29 -8.36 -0.91 0.92
CA ILE A 29 -8.28 -1.73 2.14
C ILE A 29 -9.09 -1.09 3.26
N LEU A 30 -8.95 0.22 3.50
CA LEU A 30 -9.72 0.94 4.52
C LEU A 30 -11.22 0.84 4.27
N ASN A 31 -11.66 0.97 3.01
CA ASN A 31 -13.06 0.87 2.64
C ASN A 31 -13.62 -0.54 2.91
N TYR A 32 -12.89 -1.59 2.54
CA TYR A 32 -13.29 -2.97 2.84
C TYR A 32 -13.27 -3.27 4.35
N GLN A 33 -12.32 -2.71 5.09
CA GLN A 33 -12.23 -2.90 6.54
C GLN A 33 -13.46 -2.34 7.28
N LYS A 34 -14.05 -1.23 6.80
CA LYS A 34 -15.25 -0.60 7.39
C LYS A 34 -16.52 -1.44 7.25
N SER A 35 -16.54 -2.42 6.36
CA SER A 35 -17.72 -3.24 6.08
C SER A 35 -17.67 -4.55 6.88
N SER A 36 -18.73 -4.84 7.64
CA SER A 36 -18.87 -6.10 8.38
C SER A 36 -19.00 -7.34 7.47
N VAL A 37 -19.30 -7.15 6.18
CA VAL A 37 -19.36 -8.24 5.19
C VAL A 37 -17.95 -8.68 4.80
N THR A 38 -17.05 -7.72 4.60
CA THR A 38 -15.68 -7.99 4.14
C THR A 38 -14.68 -8.11 5.29
N ASN A 39 -15.01 -7.56 6.46
CA ASN A 39 -14.25 -7.63 7.71
C ASN A 39 -15.08 -8.26 8.85
N GLY A 40 -15.58 -9.48 8.63
CA GLY A 40 -16.46 -10.17 9.58
C GLY A 40 -15.83 -10.46 10.95
N ASN A 41 -14.49 -10.47 11.04
CA ASN A 41 -13.74 -10.64 12.28
C ASN A 41 -13.43 -9.30 12.99
N ASN A 42 -13.86 -8.17 12.41
CA ASN A 42 -13.65 -6.82 12.95
C ASN A 42 -12.17 -6.54 13.28
N ILE A 43 -11.29 -6.90 12.36
CA ILE A 43 -9.85 -6.68 12.49
C ILE A 43 -9.53 -5.35 11.82
N ASP A 44 -9.12 -4.37 12.62
CA ASP A 44 -8.66 -3.07 12.13
C ASP A 44 -7.15 -3.07 12.02
N ARG A 45 -6.64 -2.99 10.78
CA ARG A 45 -5.20 -2.96 10.49
C ARG A 45 -4.77 -1.68 9.81
N ILE A 46 -5.66 -1.04 9.03
CA ILE A 46 -5.33 0.20 8.32
C ILE A 46 -6.09 1.39 8.88
N SER A 47 -5.42 2.53 8.94
CA SER A 47 -6.00 3.84 9.19
C SER A 47 -5.41 4.86 8.22
N ILE A 48 -6.22 5.85 7.85
CA ILE A 48 -5.80 6.95 6.97
C ILE A 48 -6.32 8.25 7.56
N THR A 49 -5.40 9.18 7.80
CA THR A 49 -5.69 10.54 8.26
C THR A 49 -5.17 11.50 7.20
N THR A 50 -5.97 12.50 6.83
CA THR A 50 -5.59 13.50 5.81
C THR A 50 -5.57 14.87 6.45
N ASP A 51 -4.51 15.62 6.20
CA ASP A 51 -4.40 17.04 6.51
C ASP A 51 -4.56 17.82 5.21
N GLU A 52 -5.73 18.45 5.05
CA GLU A 52 -6.04 19.19 3.82
C GLU A 52 -5.26 20.52 3.72
N GLU A 53 -4.85 21.10 4.84
CA GLU A 53 -4.09 22.37 4.84
C GLU A 53 -2.62 22.12 4.48
N ALA A 54 -2.05 21.03 5.00
CA ALA A 54 -0.69 20.62 4.68
C ALA A 54 -0.58 19.91 3.32
N GLU A 55 -1.71 19.55 2.70
CA GLU A 55 -1.78 18.68 1.51
C GLU A 55 -1.05 17.36 1.72
N THR A 56 -1.24 16.72 2.88
CA THR A 56 -0.60 15.44 3.21
C THR A 56 -1.59 14.41 3.72
N THR A 57 -1.19 13.14 3.70
CA THR A 57 -1.93 12.07 4.36
C THR A 57 -1.00 11.11 5.06
N THR A 58 -1.43 10.62 6.21
CA THR A 58 -0.75 9.55 6.94
C THR A 58 -1.56 8.27 6.80
N VAL A 59 -0.91 7.21 6.31
CA VAL A 59 -1.46 5.86 6.27
C VAL A 59 -0.69 5.03 7.29
N ALA A 60 -1.39 4.41 8.23
CA ALA A 60 -0.80 3.43 9.14
C ALA A 60 -1.43 2.08 8.92
N PHE A 61 -0.60 1.08 8.61
CA PHE A 61 -0.98 -0.32 8.42
C PHE A 61 -0.21 -1.19 9.41
N GLU A 62 -0.90 -1.81 10.37
CA GLU A 62 -0.25 -2.33 11.57
C GLU A 62 -0.57 -3.80 11.87
N GLY A 63 0.49 -4.59 12.01
CA GLY A 63 0.45 -5.90 12.62
C GLY A 63 -0.16 -7.01 11.75
N ALA A 64 -0.14 -6.86 10.42
CA ALA A 64 -0.66 -7.88 9.53
C ALA A 64 0.17 -9.16 9.62
N GLU A 65 -0.55 -10.29 9.63
CA GLU A 65 0.06 -11.61 9.68
C GLU A 65 0.54 -12.02 8.29
N ALA A 66 1.74 -12.58 8.24
CA ALA A 66 2.36 -13.05 7.01
C ALA A 66 3.25 -14.27 7.28
N GLU A 67 3.65 -14.94 6.21
CA GLU A 67 4.48 -16.14 6.27
C GLU A 67 5.67 -16.03 5.31
N TRP A 68 6.81 -16.63 5.69
CA TRP A 68 7.89 -16.85 4.74
C TRP A 68 7.59 -18.08 3.85
N VAL A 69 7.37 -17.85 2.57
CA VAL A 69 7.11 -18.88 1.56
C VAL A 69 8.13 -18.73 0.43
N ASP A 70 8.97 -19.75 0.23
CA ASP A 70 9.98 -19.80 -0.84
C ASP A 70 10.88 -18.55 -0.97
N GLY A 71 11.19 -17.90 0.16
CA GLY A 71 12.05 -16.71 0.23
C GLY A 71 11.31 -15.38 0.10
N GLU A 72 9.98 -15.40 -0.01
CA GLU A 72 9.13 -14.23 -0.03
C GLU A 72 8.29 -14.13 1.24
N ILE A 73 7.93 -12.91 1.63
CA ILE A 73 6.91 -12.67 2.66
C ILE A 73 5.57 -12.67 1.95
N VAL A 74 4.63 -13.49 2.37
CA VAL A 74 3.28 -13.55 1.81
C VAL A 74 2.28 -13.18 2.90
N LEU A 75 1.55 -12.08 2.71
CA LEU A 75 0.58 -11.62 3.69
C LEU A 75 -0.70 -12.45 3.60
N VAL A 76 -1.20 -12.83 4.77
CA VAL A 76 -2.50 -13.49 4.88
C VAL A 76 -3.59 -12.42 4.86
N SER A 77 -4.55 -12.59 3.96
CA SER A 77 -5.71 -11.71 3.91
C SER A 77 -6.55 -11.86 5.17
N TYR A 78 -6.78 -10.78 5.90
CA TYR A 78 -7.80 -10.71 6.95
C TYR A 78 -9.17 -10.26 6.41
N LEU A 79 -9.19 -9.72 5.18
CA LEU A 79 -10.40 -9.35 4.46
C LEU A 79 -10.92 -10.54 3.65
N THR A 80 -12.24 -10.74 3.65
CA THR A 80 -12.94 -11.85 2.99
C THR A 80 -13.95 -11.33 1.98
N GLY A 81 -14.30 -12.14 0.97
CA GLY A 81 -15.32 -11.78 -0.03
C GLY A 81 -14.98 -10.58 -0.91
N ILE A 82 -13.73 -10.12 -0.92
CA ILE A 82 -13.29 -9.01 -1.76
C ILE A 82 -13.06 -9.49 -3.19
N THR A 83 -13.43 -8.67 -4.16
CA THR A 83 -13.05 -8.88 -5.57
C THR A 83 -11.76 -8.13 -5.82
N PHE A 84 -10.66 -8.87 -5.95
CA PHE A 84 -9.35 -8.34 -6.31
C PHE A 84 -8.73 -9.20 -7.41
N THR A 85 -8.28 -8.56 -8.47
CA THR A 85 -7.62 -9.22 -9.59
C THR A 85 -6.13 -9.05 -9.45
N ALA A 86 -5.39 -10.16 -9.51
CA ALA A 86 -3.93 -10.13 -9.49
C ALA A 86 -3.41 -9.20 -10.59
N GLY A 87 -2.37 -8.44 -10.26
CA GLY A 87 -1.75 -7.57 -11.24
C GLY A 87 -0.93 -8.34 -12.27
N THR A 88 -0.58 -7.65 -13.34
CA THR A 88 0.25 -8.18 -14.43
C THR A 88 1.70 -7.74 -14.26
N GLY A 89 2.63 -8.50 -14.85
CA GLY A 89 4.07 -8.24 -14.74
C GLY A 89 4.77 -9.09 -13.69
N THR A 90 6.03 -8.76 -13.40
CA THR A 90 6.82 -9.41 -12.35
C THR A 90 6.63 -8.71 -11.01
N TYR A 91 7.28 -9.22 -9.96
CA TYR A 91 7.38 -8.55 -8.66
C TYR A 91 7.60 -7.02 -8.84
N PRO A 92 6.86 -6.17 -8.10
CA PRO A 92 5.90 -6.48 -7.02
C PRO A 92 4.44 -6.69 -7.48
N TYR A 93 4.16 -6.80 -8.78
CA TYR A 93 2.81 -6.57 -9.31
C TYR A 93 1.92 -7.82 -9.44
N ASN A 94 2.50 -9.03 -9.44
CA ASN A 94 1.77 -10.28 -9.60
C ASN A 94 1.16 -10.83 -8.29
N ARG A 95 0.83 -9.97 -7.33
CA ARG A 95 0.26 -10.39 -6.05
C ARG A 95 -1.23 -10.67 -6.22
N ALA A 96 -1.69 -11.81 -5.71
CA ALA A 96 -3.06 -12.29 -5.86
C ALA A 96 -4.02 -11.77 -4.78
N ASN A 97 -3.49 -11.08 -3.77
CA ASN A 97 -4.26 -10.53 -2.66
C ASN A 97 -4.01 -9.02 -2.53
N LEU A 98 -5.05 -8.25 -2.22
CA LEU A 98 -4.98 -6.79 -2.10
C LEU A 98 -4.01 -6.32 -1.00
N VAL A 99 -4.08 -6.95 0.18
CA VAL A 99 -3.26 -6.58 1.34
C VAL A 99 -1.79 -6.94 1.07
N ASP A 100 -1.56 -8.11 0.47
CA ASP A 100 -0.24 -8.55 0.02
C ASP A 100 0.34 -7.64 -1.09
N ALA A 101 -0.48 -7.27 -2.08
CA ALA A 101 -0.13 -6.34 -3.15
C ALA A 101 0.30 -4.98 -2.58
N PHE A 102 -0.51 -4.43 -1.67
CA PHE A 102 -0.23 -3.15 -1.02
C PHE A 102 1.12 -3.17 -0.30
N PHE A 103 1.37 -4.17 0.55
CA PHE A 103 2.64 -4.25 1.27
C PHE A 103 3.85 -4.40 0.33
N HIS A 104 3.73 -5.16 -0.75
CA HIS A 104 4.81 -5.29 -1.72
C HIS A 104 5.08 -4.02 -2.54
N LEU A 105 4.04 -3.23 -2.82
CA LEU A 105 4.21 -1.89 -3.40
C LEU A 105 4.95 -0.98 -2.42
N ILE A 106 4.61 -1.02 -1.13
CA ILE A 106 5.31 -0.29 -0.07
C ILE A 106 6.80 -0.64 -0.03
N LEU A 107 7.15 -1.94 -0.03
CA LEU A 107 8.55 -2.38 -0.05
C LEU A 107 9.29 -1.85 -1.29
N THR A 108 8.63 -1.89 -2.44
CA THR A 108 9.19 -1.41 -3.71
C THR A 108 9.39 0.10 -3.69
N GLN A 109 8.43 0.85 -3.16
CA GLN A 109 8.51 2.30 -3.05
C GLN A 109 9.58 2.72 -2.06
N SER A 110 9.67 2.09 -0.89
CA SER A 110 10.75 2.30 0.09
C SER A 110 12.13 2.07 -0.52
N LYS A 111 12.29 1.02 -1.35
CA LYS A 111 13.53 0.80 -2.12
C LYS A 111 13.85 1.97 -3.06
N TYR A 112 12.85 2.56 -3.71
CA TYR A 112 13.05 3.72 -4.58
C TYR A 112 13.35 5.01 -3.81
N GLU A 113 12.76 5.21 -2.64
CA GLU A 113 13.12 6.34 -1.76
C GLU A 113 14.59 6.34 -1.35
N LEU A 114 15.20 5.16 -1.24
CA LEU A 114 16.62 4.98 -0.88
C LEU A 114 17.58 5.10 -2.08
N ASN A 115 17.07 5.20 -3.30
CA ASN A 115 17.90 5.25 -4.51
C ASN A 115 17.86 6.65 -5.14
N ARG A 116 19.03 7.31 -5.24
CA ARG A 116 19.17 8.68 -5.78
C ARG A 116 18.75 8.84 -7.24
N ASP A 117 18.75 7.76 -8.03
CA ASP A 117 18.30 7.82 -9.42
C ASP A 117 16.78 8.01 -9.53
N TYR A 118 16.04 7.62 -8.48
CA TYR A 118 14.58 7.74 -8.41
C TYR A 118 14.18 8.85 -7.43
N ASN A 119 14.80 8.92 -6.26
CA ASN A 119 14.58 9.97 -5.28
C ASN A 119 15.74 10.98 -5.26
N SER A 120 15.58 12.08 -5.99
CA SER A 120 16.59 13.15 -6.04
C SER A 120 16.72 13.91 -4.71
N ASP A 121 15.67 13.89 -3.89
CA ASP A 121 15.65 14.46 -2.54
C ASP A 121 15.64 13.34 -1.50
N ILE A 122 16.81 12.82 -1.17
CA ILE A 122 16.94 11.65 -0.29
C ILE A 122 16.46 11.87 1.15
N GLU A 123 16.18 13.12 1.54
CA GLU A 123 15.57 13.47 2.83
C GLU A 123 14.04 13.37 2.76
N ALA A 124 13.44 13.46 1.57
CA ALA A 124 12.03 13.20 1.33
C ALA A 124 11.77 11.69 1.30
N ARG A 125 11.60 11.10 2.48
CA ARG A 125 11.19 9.71 2.68
C ARG A 125 9.89 9.69 3.44
N PHE A 126 8.91 9.03 2.87
CA PHE A 126 7.57 8.95 3.42
C PHE A 126 7.20 7.52 3.79
N VAL A 127 7.98 6.52 3.36
CA VAL A 127 7.65 5.10 3.53
C VAL A 127 8.55 4.44 4.57
N ASP A 128 7.92 3.95 5.64
CA ASP A 128 8.57 3.10 6.63
C ASP A 128 7.86 1.75 6.74
N TYR A 129 8.61 0.71 7.08
CA TYR A 129 8.04 -0.61 7.37
C TYR A 129 8.84 -1.35 8.43
N THR A 130 8.16 -2.28 9.09
CA THR A 130 8.76 -3.20 10.05
C THR A 130 8.31 -4.62 9.75
N ILE A 131 9.22 -5.57 9.91
CA ILE A 131 8.95 -7.00 9.83
C ILE A 131 9.51 -7.60 11.11
N THR A 132 8.63 -8.16 11.92
CA THR A 132 8.99 -8.76 13.21
C THR A 132 8.58 -10.22 13.23
N LYS A 133 9.15 -10.98 14.18
CA LYS A 133 8.78 -12.38 14.37
C LYS A 133 7.33 -12.47 14.87
N GLY A 134 6.51 -13.32 14.25
CA GLY A 134 5.19 -13.67 14.76
C GLY A 134 5.22 -14.83 15.76
N GLU A 135 4.10 -15.06 16.41
CA GLU A 135 3.94 -16.20 17.33
C GLU A 135 3.92 -17.52 16.55
N PRO A 136 4.88 -18.44 16.79
CA PRO A 136 5.02 -19.65 15.99
C PRO A 136 3.83 -20.60 16.20
N THR A 137 3.18 -20.96 15.10
CA THR A 137 2.31 -22.15 15.02
C THR A 137 3.07 -23.26 14.29
N SER A 138 2.74 -24.52 14.58
CA SER A 138 3.47 -25.70 14.07
C SER A 138 3.67 -25.65 12.54
N ASN A 139 4.93 -25.73 12.09
CA ASN A 139 5.42 -25.75 10.69
C ASN A 139 5.32 -24.46 9.86
N VAL A 140 4.81 -23.37 10.42
CA VAL A 140 4.78 -22.07 9.75
C VAL A 140 5.90 -21.18 10.29
N LYS A 141 6.48 -20.31 9.44
CA LYS A 141 7.40 -19.24 9.85
C LYS A 141 6.66 -17.90 9.86
N PRO A 142 5.83 -17.62 10.87
CA PRO A 142 5.02 -16.42 10.89
C PRO A 142 5.87 -15.19 11.12
N VAL A 143 5.55 -14.14 10.40
CA VAL A 143 6.03 -12.78 10.64
C VAL A 143 4.85 -11.83 10.77
N VAL A 144 5.10 -10.73 11.45
CA VAL A 144 4.14 -9.65 11.61
C VAL A 144 4.73 -8.43 10.91
N VAL A 145 3.96 -7.86 9.99
CA VAL A 145 4.39 -6.71 9.19
C VAL A 145 3.55 -5.49 9.53
N SER A 146 4.22 -4.34 9.58
CA SER A 146 3.58 -3.03 9.65
C SER A 146 4.25 -2.10 8.66
N CYS A 147 3.51 -1.14 8.11
CA CYS A 147 4.06 -0.06 7.31
C CYS A 147 3.31 1.24 7.51
N ASN A 148 4.03 2.34 7.30
CA ASN A 148 3.51 3.69 7.40
C ASN A 148 3.87 4.48 6.16
N LEU A 149 2.91 5.28 5.69
CA LEU A 149 3.14 6.42 4.84
C LEU A 149 2.98 7.66 5.72
N THR A 150 4.06 8.35 6.05
CA THR A 150 4.03 9.53 6.95
C THR A 150 4.11 10.80 6.11
N ASP A 151 3.22 11.76 6.36
CA ASP A 151 3.17 13.05 5.63
C ASP A 151 3.20 12.86 4.10
N TYR A 152 2.52 11.81 3.64
CA TYR A 152 2.52 11.40 2.25
C TYR A 152 1.89 12.49 1.37
N PRO A 153 2.61 13.03 0.38
CA PRO A 153 2.21 14.26 -0.26
C PRO A 153 0.99 14.03 -1.17
N LEU A 154 0.06 14.99 -1.15
CA LEU A 154 -1.17 14.97 -1.94
C LEU A 154 -1.24 16.15 -2.91
N VAL A 155 -2.11 16.01 -3.90
CA VAL A 155 -2.71 17.11 -4.66
C VAL A 155 -4.19 17.11 -4.32
N ILE A 156 -4.67 18.22 -3.76
CA ILE A 156 -6.07 18.38 -3.37
C ILE A 156 -6.79 19.22 -4.42
N THR A 157 -7.92 18.73 -4.90
CA THR A 157 -8.81 19.44 -5.82
C THR A 157 -10.14 19.72 -5.13
N LEU A 158 -10.48 21.00 -5.02
CA LEU A 158 -11.75 21.48 -4.49
C LEU A 158 -12.69 21.79 -5.67
N ALA A 159 -13.83 21.11 -5.74
CA ALA A 159 -14.85 21.36 -6.74
C ALA A 159 -16.25 21.31 -6.12
N ASN A 160 -17.05 22.37 -6.31
CA ASN A 160 -18.44 22.46 -5.87
C ASN A 160 -18.68 22.07 -4.40
N GLY A 161 -17.77 22.45 -3.49
CA GLY A 161 -17.88 22.16 -2.06
C GLY A 161 -17.51 20.73 -1.67
N SER A 162 -16.93 19.94 -2.59
CA SER A 162 -16.34 18.63 -2.31
C SER A 162 -14.83 18.66 -2.52
N SER A 163 -14.07 18.02 -1.63
CA SER A 163 -12.64 17.76 -1.81
C SER A 163 -12.42 16.38 -2.43
N SER A 164 -11.44 16.30 -3.32
CA SER A 164 -10.87 15.04 -3.80
C SER A 164 -9.35 15.16 -3.75
N SER A 165 -8.64 14.04 -3.57
CA SER A 165 -7.19 14.08 -3.49
C SER A 165 -6.53 12.88 -4.16
N LYS A 166 -5.36 13.14 -4.71
CA LYS A 166 -4.46 12.16 -5.32
C LYS A 166 -3.08 12.26 -4.68
N ALA A 167 -2.33 11.18 -4.64
CA ALA A 167 -0.93 11.23 -4.28
C ALA A 167 -0.16 12.12 -5.26
N LYS A 168 0.67 13.01 -4.72
CA LYS A 168 1.60 13.81 -5.51
C LYS A 168 2.83 12.94 -5.80
N PRO A 169 3.16 12.68 -7.06
CA PRO A 169 4.38 11.94 -7.40
C PRO A 169 5.61 12.70 -6.89
N TYR A 170 6.55 11.98 -6.30
CA TYR A 170 7.81 12.54 -5.80
C TYR A 170 9.03 11.69 -6.21
N LEU A 171 8.79 10.44 -6.61
CA LEU A 171 9.80 9.61 -7.26
C LEU A 171 9.84 9.93 -8.76
N ASN A 172 11.06 9.98 -9.29
CA ASN A 172 11.36 10.25 -10.69
C ASN A 172 11.78 8.97 -11.41
N ASN A 173 11.76 8.99 -12.75
CA ASN A 173 12.28 7.91 -13.60
C ASN A 173 11.65 6.53 -13.37
N LEU A 174 10.49 6.51 -12.72
CA LEU A 174 9.52 5.44 -12.80
C LEU A 174 8.79 5.67 -14.11
#